data_AF-W1PYT3-F1
#
_entry.id   AF-W1PYT3-F1
#
_cell.length_a   1.000
_cell.length_b   1.000
_cell.length_c   1.000
_cell.angle_alpha   90.00
_cell.angle_beta   90.00
_cell.angle_gamma   90.00
#
_symmetry.space_group_name_H-M   'P 1'
#
loop_
_entity.id
_entity.type
_entity.pdbx_description
1 polymer ?
#
loop_
_entity_poly.entity_id
_entity_poly.type
_entity_poly.pdbx_seq_one_letter_code
_entity_poly.pdbx_strand_id
1 'polypeptide(L)'
;MVEAIKKMLVKRKGLGDPDFEKHVEDVVNDMLSDDTATDLKGQIDDDKASDPWSHLKRLRLLRDHGTSHLCVVGRHRGAVSMTTSINGLFGALFRSCKTGIILNNQMDDFNIPTDISNPTIPSASANYIEPFKRPLSSMMPTIFLKDQELEGVIGGSGGPRIIPTTIQVLLNYFIHQLDPGSSVFSPRLYHR
;
A
#
# COMPACT_ATOMS: atom_id res chain seq x y z
N MET A 1 15.25 7.50 1.91
CA MET A 1 13.83 7.10 2.15
C MET A 1 12.94 7.28 0.92
N VAL A 2 12.79 8.50 0.39
CA VAL A 2 11.87 8.78 -0.73
C VAL A 2 12.16 7.92 -1.96
N GLU A 3 13.42 7.82 -2.38
CA GLU A 3 13.81 6.98 -3.53
C GLU A 3 13.55 5.50 -3.32
N ALA A 4 13.76 4.98 -2.10
CA ALA A 4 13.44 3.59 -1.76
C ALA A 4 11.94 3.31 -1.89
N ILE A 5 11.08 4.23 -1.41
CA ILE A 5 9.62 4.13 -1.58
C ILE A 5 9.23 4.16 -3.05
N LYS A 6 9.81 5.05 -3.87
CA LYS A 6 9.55 5.08 -5.33
C LYS A 6 9.87 3.74 -5.98
N LYS A 7 11.04 3.17 -5.68
CA LYS A 7 11.47 1.86 -6.22
C LYS A 7 10.55 0.72 -5.76
N MET A 8 10.15 0.70 -4.49
CA MET A 8 9.16 -0.25 -3.98
C MET A 8 7.82 -0.13 -4.73
N LEU A 9 7.33 1.09 -4.97
CA LEU A 9 6.08 1.33 -5.72
C LEU A 9 6.16 0.85 -7.18
N VAL A 10 7.36 0.78 -7.78
CA VAL A 10 7.55 0.17 -9.10
C VAL A 10 7.37 -1.34 -9.02
N LYS A 11 8.03 -2.02 -8.07
CA LYS A 11 7.89 -3.47 -7.86
C LYS A 11 6.45 -3.87 -7.52
N ARG A 12 5.76 -3.04 -6.72
CA ARG A 12 4.33 -3.19 -6.37
C ARG A 12 3.41 -3.36 -7.59
N LYS A 13 3.79 -2.86 -8.78
CA LYS A 13 2.99 -3.03 -10.02
C LYS A 13 2.86 -4.49 -10.45
N GLY A 14 3.75 -5.38 -10.00
CA GLY A 14 3.66 -6.81 -10.21
C GLY A 14 2.72 -7.53 -9.25
N LEU A 15 2.15 -6.84 -8.25
CA LEU A 15 1.18 -7.42 -7.33
C LEU A 15 -0.23 -7.41 -7.93
N GLY A 16 -1.02 -8.40 -7.55
CA GLY A 16 -2.41 -8.60 -7.99
C GLY A 16 -3.14 -9.53 -7.03
N ASP A 17 -4.29 -10.06 -7.47
CA ASP A 17 -5.03 -11.07 -6.70
C ASP A 17 -4.32 -12.44 -6.81
N PRO A 18 -3.81 -13.03 -5.71
CA PRO A 18 -3.11 -14.31 -5.76
C PRO A 18 -4.00 -15.49 -6.19
N ASP A 19 -5.33 -15.38 -6.09
CA ASP A 19 -6.25 -16.42 -6.57
C ASP A 19 -6.33 -16.46 -8.12
N PHE A 20 -5.87 -15.39 -8.78
CA PHE A 20 -5.89 -15.23 -10.24
C PHE A 20 -4.46 -15.17 -10.83
N GLU A 21 -3.52 -14.58 -10.10
CA GLU A 21 -2.16 -14.31 -10.56
C GLU A 21 -1.14 -15.18 -9.84
N LYS A 22 -0.78 -16.31 -10.46
CA LYS A 22 0.15 -17.30 -9.86
C LYS A 22 1.54 -16.74 -9.54
N HIS A 23 1.97 -15.70 -10.26
CA HIS A 23 3.30 -15.10 -10.11
C HIS A 23 3.40 -14.13 -8.92
N VAL A 24 2.29 -13.83 -8.22
CA VAL A 24 2.29 -12.87 -7.10
C VAL A 24 3.21 -13.33 -5.98
N GLU A 25 3.27 -14.63 -5.70
CA GLU A 25 4.16 -15.18 -4.67
C GLU A 25 5.64 -14.94 -5.03
N ASP A 26 6.02 -15.15 -6.30
CA ASP A 26 7.38 -14.87 -6.77
C ASP A 26 7.73 -13.38 -6.66
N VAL A 27 6.78 -12.49 -6.97
CA VAL A 27 6.97 -11.04 -6.82
C VAL A 27 7.14 -10.66 -5.35
N VAL A 28 6.37 -11.27 -4.44
CA VAL A 28 6.53 -11.04 -3.00
C VAL A 28 7.88 -11.53 -2.50
N ASN A 29 8.30 -12.74 -2.90
CA ASN A 29 9.60 -13.29 -2.54
C ASN A 29 10.76 -12.43 -3.06
N ASP A 30 10.67 -11.96 -4.31
CA ASP A 30 11.62 -11.01 -4.89
C ASP A 30 11.67 -9.71 -4.08
N MET A 31 10.52 -9.11 -3.77
CA MET A 31 10.43 -7.86 -3.01
C MET A 31 10.98 -7.98 -1.58
N LEU A 32 10.94 -9.17 -0.99
CA LEU A 32 11.44 -9.44 0.37
C LEU A 32 12.89 -9.93 0.41
N SER A 33 13.51 -10.20 -0.74
CA SER A 33 14.88 -10.72 -0.79
C SER A 33 15.94 -9.66 -0.50
N ASP A 34 17.02 -10.07 0.18
CA ASP A 34 18.19 -9.22 0.45
C ASP A 34 18.91 -8.80 -0.83
N ASP A 35 18.90 -9.66 -1.85
CA ASP A 35 19.50 -9.37 -3.16
C ASP A 35 18.78 -8.19 -3.84
N THR A 36 17.44 -8.22 -3.89
CA THR A 36 16.65 -7.11 -4.43
C THR A 36 16.79 -5.86 -3.58
N ALA A 37 16.84 -5.97 -2.25
CA ALA A 37 17.10 -4.82 -1.39
C ALA A 37 18.46 -4.17 -1.68
N THR A 38 19.49 -4.99 -1.89
CA THR A 38 20.86 -4.55 -2.20
C THR A 38 20.95 -3.89 -3.58
N ASP A 39 20.35 -4.51 -4.60
CA ASP A 39 20.27 -3.95 -5.95
C ASP A 39 19.55 -2.59 -5.95
N LEU A 40 18.34 -2.53 -5.36
CA LEU A 40 17.57 -1.28 -5.32
C LEU A 40 18.28 -0.18 -4.54
N LYS A 41 19.02 -0.53 -3.47
CA LYS A 41 19.86 0.41 -2.72
C LYS A 41 21.02 0.94 -3.57
N GLY A 42 21.69 0.08 -4.34
CA GLY A 42 22.78 0.47 -5.25
C GLY A 42 22.36 1.45 -6.35
N GLN A 43 21.05 1.52 -6.63
CA GLN A 43 20.48 2.47 -7.59
C GLN A 43 19.96 3.77 -6.95
N ILE A 44 20.19 3.99 -5.65
CA ILE A 44 19.85 5.24 -4.96
C ILE A 44 21.10 6.10 -4.89
N ASP A 45 21.00 7.30 -5.44
CA ASP A 45 22.03 8.34 -5.35
C ASP A 45 21.60 9.36 -4.28
N ASP A 46 22.44 9.57 -3.28
CA ASP A 46 22.15 10.48 -2.17
C ASP A 46 22.20 11.96 -2.62
N ASP A 47 22.91 12.26 -3.70
CA ASP A 47 23.09 13.62 -4.24
C ASP A 47 22.10 13.93 -5.38
N LYS A 48 21.36 12.92 -5.87
CA LYS A 48 20.49 13.07 -7.05
C LYS A 48 19.22 12.22 -6.99
N ALA A 49 18.07 12.88 -7.20
CA ALA A 49 16.81 12.16 -7.39
C ALA A 49 16.79 11.36 -8.70
N SER A 50 16.18 10.17 -8.66
CA SER A 50 15.93 9.35 -9.85
C SER A 50 15.09 10.14 -10.87
N ASP A 51 15.28 9.88 -12.17
CA ASP A 51 14.49 10.49 -13.23
C ASP A 51 12.98 10.26 -12.97
N PRO A 52 12.15 11.33 -12.85
CA PRO A 52 10.72 11.18 -12.61
C PRO A 52 9.99 10.44 -13.74
N TRP A 53 10.53 10.41 -14.96
CA TRP A 53 9.83 9.91 -16.13
C TRP A 53 9.99 8.41 -16.41
N SER A 54 11.04 7.76 -15.89
CA SER A 54 11.31 6.34 -16.14
C SER A 54 10.42 5.39 -15.34
N HIS A 55 9.92 5.81 -14.18
CA HIS A 55 9.26 4.92 -13.21
C HIS A 55 7.75 5.15 -13.03
N LEU A 56 7.24 6.35 -13.37
CA LEU A 56 5.90 6.81 -12.95
C LEU A 56 4.89 7.00 -14.08
N LYS A 57 5.24 6.75 -15.36
CA LYS A 57 4.40 7.02 -16.55
C LYS A 57 2.95 6.48 -16.49
N ARG A 58 2.61 5.58 -15.56
CA ARG A 58 1.28 4.96 -15.44
C ARG A 58 0.83 4.63 -14.01
N LEU A 59 1.40 5.26 -12.97
CA LEU A 59 0.79 5.12 -11.64
C LEU A 59 -0.44 6.04 -11.60
N ARG A 60 -1.63 5.47 -11.86
CA ARG A 60 -2.88 6.18 -11.61
C ARG A 60 -2.97 6.41 -10.11
N LEU A 61 -2.65 7.63 -9.67
CA LEU A 61 -2.79 8.01 -8.28
C LEU A 61 -4.27 8.12 -7.94
N LEU A 62 -4.83 7.04 -7.42
CA LEU A 62 -6.21 7.00 -6.96
C LEU A 62 -6.38 7.96 -5.79
N ARG A 63 -7.38 8.85 -5.86
CA ARG A 63 -7.76 9.73 -4.76
C ARG A 63 -8.80 9.01 -3.90
N ASP A 64 -8.34 8.32 -2.87
CA ASP A 64 -9.16 7.67 -1.84
C ASP A 64 -9.13 8.50 -0.54
N HIS A 65 -10.30 8.64 0.07
CA HIS A 65 -10.52 9.28 1.36
C HIS A 65 -11.60 8.56 2.22
N GLY A 66 -12.08 7.39 1.80
CA GLY A 66 -13.15 6.62 2.46
C GLY A 66 -12.64 5.52 3.40
N THR A 67 -11.33 5.46 3.63
CA THR A 67 -10.68 4.48 4.49
C THR A 67 -10.63 4.93 5.96
N SER A 68 -10.88 4.00 6.89
CA SER A 68 -10.68 4.17 8.33
C SER A 68 -9.81 3.06 8.89
N HIS A 69 -9.04 3.36 9.94
CA HIS A 69 -8.18 2.38 10.60
C HIS A 69 -8.38 2.44 12.12
N LEU A 70 -8.32 1.28 12.77
CA LEU A 70 -8.35 1.16 14.22
C LEU A 70 -7.39 0.09 14.71
N CYS A 71 -6.83 0.33 15.89
CA CYS A 71 -6.01 -0.61 16.64
C CYS A 71 -6.69 -0.89 17.98
N VAL A 72 -6.73 -2.14 18.41
CA VAL A 72 -7.21 -2.53 19.74
C VAL A 72 -6.18 -3.46 20.37
N VAL A 73 -5.81 -3.18 21.62
CA VAL A 73 -4.98 -4.07 22.44
C VAL A 73 -5.74 -4.37 23.73
N GLY A 74 -6.09 -5.65 23.92
CA GLY A 74 -6.80 -6.12 25.10
C GLY A 74 -5.88 -6.34 26.30
N ARG A 75 -6.48 -6.54 27.48
CA ARG A 75 -5.76 -6.76 28.75
C ARG A 75 -4.80 -7.95 28.72
N HIS A 76 -5.13 -9.00 27.97
CA HIS A 76 -4.28 -10.18 27.78
C HIS A 76 -3.29 -10.04 26.63
N ARG A 77 -3.00 -8.81 26.18
CA ARG A 77 -2.18 -8.49 25.00
C ARG A 77 -2.67 -9.09 23.68
N GLY A 78 -3.91 -9.56 23.61
CA GLY A 78 -4.57 -9.85 22.33
C GLY A 78 -4.72 -8.56 21.53
N ALA A 79 -4.31 -8.56 20.26
CA ALA A 79 -4.26 -7.38 19.42
C ALA A 79 -5.09 -7.53 18.14
N VAL A 80 -5.70 -6.42 17.71
CA VAL A 80 -6.41 -6.30 16.43
C VAL A 80 -5.91 -5.06 15.71
N SER A 81 -5.46 -5.24 14.47
CA SER A 81 -5.21 -4.17 13.51
C SER A 81 -6.24 -4.29 12.40
N MET A 82 -7.12 -3.29 12.24
CA MET A 82 -8.22 -3.35 11.28
C MET A 82 -8.27 -2.08 10.44
N THR A 83 -8.18 -2.27 9.13
CA THR A 83 -8.41 -1.21 8.14
C THR A 83 -9.67 -1.56 7.35
N THR A 84 -10.61 -0.63 7.27
CA THR A 84 -11.87 -0.79 6.52
C THR A 84 -12.06 0.38 5.58
N SER A 85 -12.69 0.15 4.43
CA SER A 85 -12.84 1.17 3.39
C SER A 85 -14.07 0.96 2.53
N ILE A 86 -14.64 2.06 2.05
CA ILE A 86 -15.56 2.10 0.91
C ILE A 86 -14.90 2.70 -0.36
N ASN A 87 -13.57 2.79 -0.35
CA ASN A 87 -12.70 3.49 -1.30
C ASN A 87 -12.91 5.01 -1.29
N GLY A 88 -13.70 5.59 -2.19
CA GLY A 88 -13.95 7.03 -2.22
C GLY A 88 -14.72 7.54 -1.00
N LEU A 89 -14.74 8.86 -0.78
CA LEU A 89 -15.71 9.46 0.14
C LEU A 89 -17.12 9.12 -0.33
N PHE A 90 -17.92 8.51 0.56
CA PHE A 90 -19.24 7.96 0.23
C PHE A 90 -19.22 6.89 -0.88
N GLY A 91 -18.06 6.25 -1.12
CA GLY A 91 -17.89 5.14 -2.05
C GLY A 91 -18.37 5.44 -3.46
N ALA A 92 -19.32 4.63 -3.96
CA ALA A 92 -19.93 4.80 -5.28
C ALA A 92 -20.92 5.97 -5.36
N LEU A 93 -21.03 6.81 -4.31
CA LEU A 93 -22.06 7.85 -4.16
C LEU A 93 -23.48 7.30 -4.27
N PHE A 94 -23.63 6.00 -4.01
CA PHE A 94 -24.88 5.28 -4.10
C PHE A 94 -25.25 4.72 -2.73
N ARG A 95 -26.44 5.11 -2.25
CA ARG A 95 -27.04 4.62 -1.01
C ARG A 95 -28.31 3.85 -1.36
N SER A 96 -28.43 2.63 -0.85
CA SER A 96 -29.67 1.86 -0.93
C SER A 96 -30.81 2.59 -0.22
N CYS A 97 -31.91 2.89 -0.93
CA CYS A 97 -33.09 3.51 -0.33
C CYS A 97 -33.82 2.61 0.68
N LYS A 98 -33.62 1.29 0.61
CA LYS A 98 -34.28 0.33 1.52
C LYS A 98 -33.49 0.09 2.80
N THR A 99 -32.16 -0.06 2.68
CA THR A 99 -31.29 -0.46 3.80
C THR A 99 -30.45 0.69 4.35
N GLY A 100 -30.32 1.78 3.60
CA GLY A 100 -29.46 2.91 3.95
C GLY A 100 -27.96 2.64 3.77
N ILE A 101 -27.57 1.45 3.29
CA ILE A 101 -26.17 1.08 3.07
C ILE A 101 -25.59 1.87 1.90
N ILE A 102 -24.40 2.46 2.11
CA ILE A 102 -23.58 3.10 1.08
C ILE A 102 -22.72 2.03 0.41
N LEU A 103 -22.76 1.95 -0.91
CA LEU A 103 -21.95 1.01 -1.68
C LEU A 103 -20.54 1.55 -1.91
N ASN A 104 -19.54 0.69 -1.84
CA ASN A 104 -18.16 1.04 -2.18
C ASN A 104 -17.98 1.22 -3.69
N ASN A 105 -16.89 1.89 -4.08
CA ASN A 105 -16.39 1.90 -5.45
C ASN A 105 -15.01 1.23 -5.58
N GLN A 106 -14.80 0.10 -4.88
CA GLN A 106 -13.49 -0.56 -4.82
C GLN A 106 -12.99 -1.04 -6.20
N MET A 107 -13.89 -1.29 -7.15
CA MET A 107 -13.53 -1.66 -8.52
C MET A 107 -12.64 -0.60 -9.22
N ASP A 108 -12.63 0.65 -8.73
CA ASP A 108 -11.74 1.71 -9.22
C ASP A 108 -10.24 1.44 -8.95
N ASP A 109 -9.93 0.48 -8.08
CA ASP A 109 -8.55 0.08 -7.77
C ASP A 109 -7.95 -0.83 -8.84
N PHE A 110 -8.75 -1.38 -9.76
CA PHE A 110 -8.22 -2.10 -10.91
C PHE A 110 -7.54 -1.16 -11.91
N ASN A 111 -6.52 -1.68 -12.59
CA ASN A 111 -5.96 -1.04 -13.75
C ASN A 111 -6.87 -1.30 -14.96
N ILE A 112 -7.09 -0.24 -15.75
CA ILE A 112 -7.81 -0.34 -17.02
C ILE A 112 -6.75 -0.54 -18.12
N PRO A 113 -6.85 -1.57 -18.97
CA PRO A 113 -5.96 -1.74 -20.11
C PRO A 113 -6.13 -0.55 -21.06
N THR A 114 -5.18 0.39 -21.06
CA THR A 114 -5.25 1.59 -21.92
C THR A 114 -4.73 1.33 -23.34
N ASP A 115 -4.07 0.19 -23.58
CA ASP A 115 -3.56 -0.20 -24.90
C ASP A 115 -3.27 -1.72 -24.94
N ILE A 116 -4.00 -2.45 -25.78
CA ILE A 116 -3.87 -3.91 -25.97
C ILE A 116 -2.78 -4.25 -27.00
N SER A 117 -2.21 -3.25 -27.68
CA SER A 117 -1.37 -3.45 -28.87
C SER A 117 0.12 -3.61 -28.59
N ASN A 118 0.60 -3.32 -27.36
CA ASN A 118 2.03 -3.39 -27.04
C ASN A 118 2.31 -4.17 -25.73
N PRO A 119 2.60 -5.48 -25.82
CA PRO A 119 2.75 -6.38 -24.67
C PRO A 119 4.11 -6.31 -23.97
N THR A 120 5.06 -5.47 -24.43
CA THR A 120 6.46 -5.47 -23.95
C THR A 120 6.73 -4.58 -22.73
N ILE A 121 5.72 -3.91 -22.20
CA ILE A 121 5.84 -3.20 -20.93
C ILE A 121 5.23 -4.11 -19.87
N PRO A 122 5.89 -4.39 -18.72
CA PRO A 122 5.25 -4.97 -17.55
C PRO A 122 4.25 -3.94 -17.00
N SER A 123 3.18 -3.74 -17.77
CA SER A 123 1.99 -3.03 -17.38
C SER A 123 1.42 -3.79 -16.19
N ALA A 124 0.77 -3.08 -15.28
CA ALA A 124 0.19 -3.65 -14.07
C ALA A 124 -1.02 -4.57 -14.37
N SER A 125 -0.84 -5.53 -15.27
CA SER A 125 -1.79 -6.49 -15.79
C SER A 125 -2.22 -7.48 -14.73
N ALA A 126 -1.33 -7.76 -13.77
CA ALA A 126 -1.65 -8.54 -12.57
C ALA A 126 -2.88 -7.99 -11.83
N ASN A 127 -3.15 -6.69 -11.97
CA ASN A 127 -4.30 -6.01 -11.41
C ASN A 127 -5.23 -5.46 -12.52
N TYR A 128 -5.37 -6.17 -13.64
CA TYR A 128 -6.49 -5.93 -14.57
C TYR A 128 -7.78 -6.53 -14.03
N ILE A 129 -8.89 -5.91 -14.42
CA ILE A 129 -10.24 -6.30 -14.01
C ILE A 129 -10.64 -7.63 -14.62
N GLU A 130 -11.11 -8.54 -13.77
CA GLU A 130 -11.67 -9.84 -14.15
C GLU A 130 -12.86 -10.18 -13.25
N PRO A 131 -13.83 -10.99 -13.72
CA PRO A 131 -14.93 -11.46 -12.88
C PRO A 131 -14.42 -12.16 -11.62
N PHE A 132 -15.00 -11.83 -10.46
CA PHE A 132 -14.65 -12.38 -9.13
C PHE A 132 -13.25 -12.05 -8.59
N LYS A 133 -12.39 -11.43 -9.39
CA LYS A 133 -11.06 -10.97 -8.95
C LYS A 133 -11.22 -9.81 -7.96
N ARG A 134 -10.33 -9.78 -6.97
CA ARG A 134 -10.24 -8.69 -6.00
C ARG A 134 -9.25 -7.64 -6.50
N PRO A 135 -9.57 -6.34 -6.39
CA PRO A 135 -8.64 -5.30 -6.79
C PRO A 135 -7.51 -5.11 -5.77
N LEU A 136 -6.34 -4.69 -6.25
CA LEU A 136 -5.15 -4.46 -5.45
C LEU A 136 -5.32 -3.30 -4.45
N SER A 137 -5.39 -3.64 -3.16
CA SER A 137 -5.53 -2.65 -2.08
C SER A 137 -4.19 -2.05 -1.64
N SER A 138 -4.24 -0.80 -1.13
CA SER A 138 -3.12 -0.14 -0.44
C SER A 138 -3.18 -0.23 1.08
N MET A 139 -4.20 -0.91 1.63
CA MET A 139 -4.34 -1.10 3.08
C MET A 139 -3.15 -1.90 3.63
N MET A 140 -2.66 -1.49 4.81
CA MET A 140 -1.55 -2.16 5.49
C MET A 140 -1.81 -2.21 7.01
N PRO A 141 -2.80 -2.99 7.47
CA PRO A 141 -2.95 -3.29 8.89
C PRO A 141 -1.75 -4.16 9.34
N THR A 142 -1.04 -3.72 10.37
CA THR A 142 0.21 -4.35 10.80
C THR A 142 0.25 -4.54 12.31
N ILE A 143 0.71 -5.73 12.71
CA ILE A 143 1.05 -6.08 14.09
C ILE A 143 2.52 -6.49 14.07
N PHE A 144 3.31 -5.95 14.99
CA PHE A 144 4.73 -6.30 15.11
C PHE A 144 4.98 -6.98 16.45
N LEU A 145 5.77 -8.05 16.37
CA LEU A 145 6.18 -8.86 17.50
C LEU A 145 7.69 -8.70 17.70
N LYS A 146 8.12 -8.70 18.97
CA LYS A 146 9.52 -8.80 19.36
C LYS A 146 9.65 -9.99 20.29
N ASP A 147 10.54 -10.93 19.97
CA ASP A 147 10.73 -12.16 20.75
C ASP A 147 9.41 -12.93 20.97
N GLN A 148 8.54 -12.94 19.95
CA GLN A 148 7.18 -13.50 19.95
C GLN A 148 6.16 -12.78 20.86
N GLU A 149 6.53 -11.66 21.48
CA GLU A 149 5.63 -10.82 22.27
C GLU A 149 5.15 -9.61 21.46
N LEU A 150 3.91 -9.17 21.72
CA LEU A 150 3.36 -7.99 21.07
C LEU A 150 4.23 -6.76 21.37
N GLU A 151 4.81 -6.13 20.36
CA GLU A 151 5.57 -4.89 20.49
C GLU A 151 4.72 -3.70 20.04
N GLY A 152 3.78 -3.90 19.11
CA GLY A 152 2.75 -2.90 18.83
C GLY A 152 1.88 -3.18 17.61
N VAL A 153 0.99 -2.22 17.36
CA VAL A 153 -0.11 -2.32 16.39
C VAL A 153 -0.23 -1.00 15.65
N ILE A 154 -0.21 -1.05 14.33
CA ILE A 154 -0.23 0.14 13.49
C ILE A 154 -1.00 -0.11 12.18
N GLY A 155 -1.42 0.98 11.57
CA GLY A 155 -1.89 1.06 10.20
C GLY A 155 -2.30 2.50 9.90
N GLY A 156 -3.06 2.70 8.85
CA GLY A 156 -3.47 4.04 8.45
C GLY A 156 -4.57 4.06 7.40
N SER A 157 -4.98 5.27 7.05
CA SER A 157 -5.95 5.56 6.00
C SER A 157 -5.40 6.55 4.97
N GLY A 158 -6.10 6.70 3.84
CA GLY A 158 -5.72 7.63 2.77
C GLY A 158 -5.16 6.98 1.50
N GLY A 159 -5.66 5.79 1.15
CA GLY A 159 -5.39 5.12 -0.11
C GLY A 159 -3.90 4.85 -0.36
N PRO A 160 -3.35 5.25 -1.52
CA PRO A 160 -1.93 5.04 -1.85
C PRO A 160 -0.94 5.65 -0.85
N ARG A 161 -1.38 6.57 0.03
CA ARG A 161 -0.53 7.15 1.07
C ARG A 161 -0.33 6.21 2.26
N ILE A 162 -1.16 5.19 2.45
CA ILE A 162 -1.14 4.32 3.64
C ILE A 162 0.25 3.68 3.82
N ILE A 163 0.76 3.04 2.79
CA ILE A 163 2.06 2.34 2.83
C ILE A 163 3.20 3.28 3.20
N PRO A 164 3.48 4.36 2.43
CA PRO A 164 4.63 5.22 2.73
C PRO A 164 4.47 5.97 4.06
N THR A 165 3.25 6.34 4.46
CA THR A 165 3.04 7.03 5.73
C THR A 165 3.19 6.11 6.93
N THR A 166 2.76 4.85 6.82
CA THR A 166 2.92 3.86 7.89
C THR A 166 4.40 3.48 8.04
N ILE A 167 5.14 3.29 6.93
CA ILE A 167 6.60 3.07 6.96
C ILE A 167 7.30 4.22 7.68
N GLN A 168 6.93 5.47 7.41
CA GLN A 168 7.53 6.62 8.10
C GLN A 168 7.28 6.60 9.61
N VAL A 169 6.07 6.25 10.05
CA VAL A 169 5.79 6.12 11.50
C VAL A 169 6.62 4.98 12.11
N LEU A 170 6.79 3.86 11.40
CA LEU A 170 7.66 2.78 11.85
C LEU A 170 9.14 3.20 11.95
N LEU A 171 9.65 3.97 10.99
CA LEU A 171 11.01 4.52 11.05
C LEU A 171 11.16 5.50 12.21
N ASN A 172 10.16 6.34 12.45
CA ASN A 172 10.14 7.25 13.59
C ASN A 172 10.22 6.51 14.92
N TYR A 173 9.45 5.43 15.07
CA TYR A 173 9.46 4.62 16.29
C TYR A 173 10.78 3.83 16.43
N PHE A 174 11.15 3.02 15.43
CA PHE A 174 12.26 2.07 15.58
C PHE A 174 13.65 2.66 15.35
N ILE A 175 13.80 3.62 14.43
CA ILE A 175 15.10 4.18 14.06
C ILE A 175 15.36 5.49 14.81
N HIS A 176 14.35 6.37 14.86
CA HIS A 176 14.47 7.65 15.55
C HIS A 176 14.09 7.58 17.04
N GLN A 177 13.65 6.41 17.53
CA GLN A 177 13.36 6.16 18.94
C GLN A 177 12.35 7.14 19.54
N LEU A 178 11.40 7.60 18.73
CA LEU A 178 10.31 8.45 19.19
C LEU A 178 9.23 7.62 19.89
N ASP A 179 8.53 8.22 20.86
CA ASP A 179 7.36 7.58 21.44
C ASP A 179 6.24 7.39 20.39
N PRO A 180 5.26 6.50 20.61
CA PRO A 180 4.21 6.23 19.64
C PRO A 180 3.42 7.47 19.19
N GLY A 181 3.14 8.40 20.11
CA GLY A 181 2.40 9.62 19.80
C GLY A 181 3.23 10.53 18.89
N SER A 182 4.46 10.84 19.29
CA SER A 182 5.38 11.66 18.50
C SER A 182 5.66 11.05 17.12
N SER A 183 5.78 9.72 17.04
CA SER A 183 5.96 9.01 15.77
C SER A 183 4.83 9.26 14.77
N VAL A 184 3.58 9.31 15.25
CA VAL A 184 2.38 9.57 14.44
C VAL A 184 2.23 11.05 14.08
N PHE A 185 2.51 11.96 15.03
CA PHE A 185 2.38 13.40 14.84
C PHE A 185 3.49 14.01 13.99
N SER A 186 4.60 13.30 13.84
CA SER A 186 5.71 13.75 13.01
C SER A 186 5.26 14.01 11.55
N PRO A 187 5.76 15.08 10.91
CA PRO A 187 5.48 15.36 9.51
C PRO A 187 5.85 14.18 8.61
N ARG A 188 5.02 13.92 7.58
CA ARG A 188 5.19 12.80 6.65
C ARG A 188 5.23 13.30 5.22
N LEU A 189 6.10 12.67 4.42
CA LEU A 189 6.31 12.94 3.01
C LEU A 189 5.58 11.91 2.14
N TYR A 190 5.09 12.35 1.00
CA TYR A 190 4.54 11.48 -0.03
C TYR A 190 4.91 12.03 -1.40
N HIS A 191 5.59 11.21 -2.20
CA HIS A 191 5.92 11.56 -3.57
C HIS A 191 4.74 11.29 -4.50
N ARG A 192 4.47 12.22 -5.43
CA ARG A 192 3.42 12.16 -6.43
C ARG A 192 4.04 12.21 -7.82
#